data_AF-A0ABD3XPV4-F1
#
_entry.id   AF-A0ABD3XPV4-F1
#
_cell.length_a   1.000
_cell.length_b   1.000
_cell.length_c   1.000
_cell.angle_alpha   90.00
_cell.angle_beta   90.00
_cell.angle_gamma   90.00
#
_symmetry.space_group_name_H-M   'P 1'
#
loop_
_entity.id
_entity.type
_entity.pdbx_description
1 polymer ?
#
loop_
_entity_poly.entity_id
_entity_poly.type
_entity_poly.pdbx_seq_one_letter_code
_entity_poly.pdbx_strand_id
1 'polypeptide(L)'
;MYLSMVYGISYDNMGYNLFVYGVSYDNMCYNLFDYGVCYDNMCYNLFEYGVSYDNMGYNVFVYGVSYDNMCYNLFDYGVCFDNMGYNLFEYGVSYDNMGYNVFDYGVSYDNMSYNLFEYGVSYDNMGYNLFEYGVSYDNMGYNLFDYGVSYDNMYYYVFEYGVSYDNMCYDVFDYGVCYDNMGYNLFDYGVSYDNMC
;
A
#
# COMPACT_ATOMS: atom_id res chain seq x y z
N MET A 1 10.25 8.15 -34.52
CA MET A 1 9.31 8.04 -33.40
C MET A 1 8.20 7.10 -33.87
N TYR A 2 8.35 5.80 -33.62
CA TYR A 2 7.42 4.80 -34.13
C TYR A 2 6.31 4.58 -33.09
N LEU A 3 5.08 4.88 -33.51
CA LEU A 3 3.86 4.48 -32.82
C LEU A 3 3.52 3.07 -33.31
N SER A 4 3.39 2.12 -32.38
CA SER A 4 2.91 0.77 -32.70
C SER A 4 1.52 0.58 -32.11
N MET A 5 0.58 0.13 -32.94
CA MET A 5 -0.75 -0.31 -32.51
C MET A 5 -0.89 -1.80 -32.78
N VAL A 6 -1.24 -2.55 -31.74
CA VAL A 6 -1.43 -3.99 -31.79
C VAL A 6 -2.86 -4.31 -31.35
N TYR A 7 -3.51 -5.18 -32.13
CA TYR A 7 -4.82 -5.71 -31.84
C TYR A 7 -4.76 -7.23 -31.77
N GLY A 8 -5.49 -7.82 -30.82
CA GLY A 8 -5.52 -9.27 -30.64
C GLY A 8 -4.37 -9.74 -29.76
N ILE A 9 -3.68 -10.79 -30.19
CA ILE A 9 -2.58 -11.40 -29.42
C ILE A 9 -1.24 -10.99 -30.03
N SER A 10 -0.30 -10.50 -29.22
CA SER A 10 1.07 -10.23 -29.66
C SER A 10 2.12 -10.70 -28.66
N TYR A 11 3.33 -10.89 -29.20
CA TYR A 11 4.50 -11.38 -28.48
C TYR A 11 5.69 -10.48 -28.85
N ASP A 12 6.64 -10.32 -27.93
CA ASP A 12 7.92 -9.64 -28.15
C ASP A 12 7.76 -8.21 -28.70
N ASN A 13 6.97 -7.37 -28.02
CA ASN A 13 6.66 -6.04 -28.51
C ASN A 13 7.72 -5.03 -28.06
N MET A 14 8.47 -4.50 -29.03
CA MET A 14 9.42 -3.40 -28.80
C MET A 14 8.96 -2.11 -29.46
N GLY A 15 8.98 -1.01 -28.72
CA GLY A 15 8.56 0.27 -29.27
C GLY A 15 8.84 1.48 -28.40
N TYR A 16 8.70 2.67 -28.96
CA TYR A 16 8.72 3.88 -28.14
C TYR A 16 7.35 4.12 -27.50
N ASN A 17 6.30 4.17 -28.33
CA ASN A 17 4.91 4.20 -27.87
C ASN A 17 4.20 2.96 -28.39
N LEU A 18 3.72 2.11 -27.48
CA LEU A 18 3.02 0.87 -27.78
C LEU A 18 1.59 0.97 -27.26
N PHE A 19 0.62 0.69 -28.12
CA PHE A 19 -0.81 0.60 -27.77
C PHE A 19 -1.28 -0.82 -28.08
N VAL A 20 -1.80 -1.50 -27.07
CA VAL A 20 -2.26 -2.89 -27.17
C VAL A 20 -3.74 -2.95 -26.82
N TYR A 21 -4.50 -3.62 -27.68
CA TYR A 21 -5.90 -3.97 -27.44
C TYR A 21 -6.05 -5.49 -27.57
N GLY A 22 -6.02 -6.19 -26.44
CA GLY A 22 -6.10 -7.65 -26.40
C GLY A 22 -5.11 -8.25 -25.41
N VAL A 23 -4.34 -9.24 -25.84
CA VAL A 23 -3.36 -9.93 -24.99
C VAL A 23 -1.95 -9.65 -25.52
N SER A 24 -1.05 -9.20 -24.66
CA SER A 24 0.35 -9.02 -25.02
C SER A 24 1.30 -9.72 -24.06
N TYR A 25 2.41 -10.19 -24.62
CA TYR A 25 3.53 -10.78 -23.89
C TYR A 25 4.81 -10.02 -24.24
N ASP A 26 5.69 -9.87 -23.25
CA ASP A 26 7.04 -9.33 -23.39
C ASP A 26 7.04 -7.93 -24.03
N ASN A 27 6.62 -6.94 -23.27
CA ASN A 27 6.53 -5.56 -23.74
C ASN A 27 7.73 -4.74 -23.25
N MET A 28 8.61 -4.33 -24.16
CA MET A 28 9.73 -3.44 -23.88
C MET A 28 9.56 -2.09 -24.56
N CYS A 29 9.28 -1.05 -23.78
CA CYS A 29 8.91 0.23 -24.35
C CYS A 29 9.22 1.46 -23.52
N TYR A 30 9.02 2.64 -24.09
CA TYR A 30 9.04 3.86 -23.28
C TYR A 30 7.65 4.14 -22.67
N ASN A 31 6.58 4.08 -23.48
CA ASN A 31 5.20 4.18 -23.03
C ASN A 31 4.38 2.99 -23.52
N LEU A 32 3.72 2.26 -22.60
CA LEU A 32 2.73 1.23 -22.91
C LEU A 32 1.35 1.72 -22.49
N PHE A 33 0.39 1.56 -23.39
CA PHE A 33 -1.04 1.68 -23.13
C PHE A 33 -1.70 0.34 -23.45
N ASP A 34 -1.98 -0.46 -22.43
CA ASP A 34 -2.63 -1.76 -22.57
C ASP A 34 -4.11 -1.67 -22.17
N TYR A 35 -4.98 -2.22 -23.02
CA TYR A 35 -6.41 -2.35 -22.81
C TYR A 35 -6.84 -3.82 -22.89
N GLY A 36 -6.25 -4.67 -22.05
CA GLY A 36 -6.64 -6.07 -21.95
C GLY A 36 -5.84 -6.85 -20.92
N VAL A 37 -5.01 -7.79 -21.39
CA VAL A 37 -4.15 -8.59 -20.51
C VAL A 37 -2.71 -8.47 -20.99
N CYS A 38 -1.80 -8.07 -20.12
CA CYS A 38 -0.39 -7.99 -20.45
C CYS A 38 0.48 -8.78 -19.47
N TYR A 39 1.54 -9.37 -20.01
CA TYR A 39 2.54 -10.12 -19.26
C TYR A 39 3.91 -9.53 -19.55
N ASP A 40 4.76 -9.45 -18.53
CA ASP A 40 6.17 -9.07 -18.62
C ASP A 40 6.35 -7.69 -19.26
N ASN A 41 6.03 -6.64 -18.51
CA ASN A 41 6.10 -5.27 -18.97
C ASN A 41 7.35 -4.57 -18.43
N MET A 42 8.30 -4.24 -19.30
CA MET A 42 9.43 -3.37 -18.99
C MET A 42 9.28 -2.03 -19.71
N CYS A 43 8.60 -1.07 -19.07
CA CYS A 43 8.35 0.23 -19.68
C CYS A 43 8.61 1.40 -18.74
N TYR A 44 9.07 2.54 -19.28
CA TYR A 44 9.27 3.73 -18.45
C TYR A 44 7.94 4.25 -17.87
N ASN A 45 6.90 4.35 -18.69
CA ASN A 45 5.52 4.56 -18.24
C ASN A 45 4.63 3.39 -18.72
N LEU A 46 3.87 2.83 -17.79
CA LEU A 46 2.86 1.81 -18.04
C LEU A 46 1.49 2.37 -17.68
N PHE A 47 0.55 2.31 -18.62
CA PHE A 47 -0.87 2.59 -18.39
C PHE A 47 -1.67 1.37 -18.77
N GLU A 48 -2.37 0.82 -17.81
CA GLU A 48 -3.04 -0.46 -17.97
C GLU A 48 -4.49 -0.38 -17.53
N TYR A 49 -5.36 -0.92 -18.39
CA TYR A 49 -6.79 -1.04 -18.16
C TYR A 49 -7.19 -2.50 -18.34
N GLY A 50 -7.01 -3.31 -17.29
CA GLY A 50 -7.26 -4.74 -17.37
C GLY A 50 -6.53 -5.56 -16.32
N VAL A 51 -5.77 -6.57 -16.79
CA VAL A 51 -4.97 -7.43 -15.92
C VAL A 51 -3.51 -7.46 -16.38
N SER A 52 -2.58 -7.20 -15.45
CA SER A 52 -1.15 -7.30 -15.72
C SER A 52 -0.45 -8.23 -14.78
N TYR A 53 0.62 -8.80 -15.30
CA TYR A 53 1.57 -9.60 -14.58
C TYR A 53 2.97 -9.04 -14.85
N ASP A 54 3.78 -8.96 -13.80
CA ASP A 54 5.20 -8.62 -13.87
C ASP A 54 5.46 -7.25 -14.52
N ASN A 55 5.23 -6.19 -13.75
CA ASN A 55 5.41 -4.82 -14.20
C ASN A 55 6.69 -4.20 -13.63
N MET A 56 7.64 -3.92 -14.51
CA MET A 56 8.81 -3.12 -14.20
C MET A 56 8.75 -1.77 -14.91
N GLY A 57 8.71 -0.69 -14.12
CA GLY A 57 8.66 0.64 -14.72
C GLY A 57 9.02 1.80 -13.81
N TYR A 58 9.05 3.00 -14.37
CA TYR A 58 9.25 4.19 -13.55
C TYR A 58 7.92 4.68 -12.98
N ASN A 59 6.91 4.87 -13.84
CA ASN A 59 5.54 5.12 -13.42
C ASN A 59 4.61 4.01 -13.92
N VAL A 60 3.88 3.38 -13.01
CA VAL A 60 2.90 2.34 -13.32
C VAL A 60 1.52 2.83 -12.88
N PHE A 61 0.57 2.85 -13.82
CA PHE A 61 -0.83 3.19 -13.57
C PHE A 61 -1.70 2.00 -13.96
N VAL A 62 -2.41 1.45 -12.99
CA VAL A 62 -3.25 0.27 -13.16
C VAL A 62 -4.69 0.61 -12.82
N TYR A 63 -5.59 0.24 -13.72
CA TYR A 63 -7.03 0.21 -13.49
C TYR A 63 -7.52 -1.22 -13.71
N GLY A 64 -7.61 -1.99 -12.63
CA GLY A 64 -7.98 -3.40 -12.71
C GLY A 64 -7.25 -4.27 -11.71
N VAL A 65 -6.53 -5.28 -12.18
CA VAL A 65 -5.77 -6.21 -11.33
C VAL A 65 -4.33 -6.24 -11.76
N SER A 66 -3.40 -6.02 -10.83
CA SER A 66 -1.96 -6.17 -11.11
C SER A 66 -1.30 -7.12 -10.14
N TYR A 67 -0.32 -7.85 -10.66
CA TYR A 67 0.55 -8.72 -9.88
C TYR A 67 2.01 -8.31 -10.13
N ASP A 68 2.81 -8.33 -9.08
CA ASP A 68 4.25 -8.12 -9.12
C ASP A 68 4.64 -6.78 -9.77
N ASN A 69 4.45 -5.68 -9.02
CA ASN A 69 4.81 -4.34 -9.47
C ASN A 69 6.14 -3.91 -8.87
N MET A 70 7.18 -3.75 -9.69
CA MET A 70 8.44 -3.12 -9.31
C MET A 70 8.60 -1.77 -10.00
N CYS A 71 8.34 -0.68 -9.27
CA CYS A 71 8.36 0.64 -9.86
C CYS A 71 8.88 1.75 -8.95
N TYR A 72 9.07 2.95 -9.52
CA TYR A 72 9.34 4.12 -8.68
C TYR A 72 8.04 4.70 -8.11
N ASN A 73 7.02 4.87 -8.95
CA ASN A 73 5.67 5.26 -8.53
C ASN A 73 4.63 4.27 -9.05
N LEU A 74 3.79 3.76 -8.14
CA LEU A 74 2.57 3.00 -8.46
C LEU A 74 1.33 3.83 -8.18
N PHE A 75 0.37 3.78 -9.09
CA PHE A 75 -1.00 4.23 -8.87
C PHE A 75 -1.94 3.09 -9.28
N ASP A 76 -2.50 2.40 -8.29
CA ASP A 76 -3.42 1.29 -8.51
C ASP A 76 -4.85 1.69 -8.13
N TYR A 77 -5.78 1.38 -9.04
CA TYR A 77 -7.22 1.44 -8.82
C TYR A 77 -7.81 0.05 -9.05
N GLY A 78 -7.83 -0.77 -8.02
CA GLY A 78 -8.45 -2.09 -8.05
C GLY A 78 -7.85 -3.05 -7.04
N VAL A 79 -7.22 -4.11 -7.54
CA VAL A 79 -6.56 -5.12 -6.70
C VAL A 79 -5.12 -5.25 -7.13
N CYS A 80 -4.19 -5.03 -6.21
CA CYS A 80 -2.77 -5.20 -6.46
C CYS A 80 -2.15 -6.18 -5.46
N PHE A 81 -1.14 -6.89 -5.92
CA PHE A 81 -0.37 -7.88 -5.17
C PHE A 81 1.12 -7.63 -5.39
N ASP A 82 1.91 -7.79 -4.33
CA ASP A 82 3.36 -7.78 -4.38
C ASP A 82 3.91 -6.47 -4.98
N ASN A 83 3.64 -5.36 -4.30
CA ASN A 83 4.03 -4.03 -4.76
C ASN A 83 5.32 -3.58 -4.10
N MET A 84 6.35 -3.33 -4.92
CA MET A 84 7.60 -2.72 -4.50
C MET A 84 7.81 -1.39 -5.21
N GLY A 85 7.91 -0.30 -4.43
CA GLY A 85 8.25 0.98 -5.02
C GLY A 85 8.66 2.08 -4.07
N TYR A 86 8.94 3.27 -4.61
CA TYR A 86 9.28 4.40 -3.76
C TYR A 86 8.00 5.08 -3.23
N ASN A 87 7.03 5.33 -4.11
CA ASN A 87 5.69 5.78 -3.71
C ASN A 87 4.64 4.80 -4.23
N LEU A 88 3.80 4.29 -3.34
CA LEU A 88 2.66 3.45 -3.66
C LEU A 88 1.37 4.21 -3.31
N PHE A 89 0.44 4.29 -4.25
CA PHE A 89 -0.88 4.89 -4.07
C PHE A 89 -1.95 3.90 -4.53
N GLU A 90 -2.72 3.38 -3.60
CA GLU A 90 -3.55 2.22 -3.85
C GLU A 90 -4.98 2.48 -3.39
N TYR A 91 -5.91 2.24 -4.30
CA TYR A 91 -7.34 2.42 -4.08
C TYR A 91 -8.05 1.10 -4.34
N GLY A 92 -8.47 0.43 -3.27
CA GLY A 92 -9.16 -0.86 -3.35
C GLY A 92 -8.59 -1.86 -2.36
N VAL A 93 -8.03 -2.96 -2.88
CA VAL A 93 -7.45 -4.01 -2.05
C VAL A 93 -6.00 -4.21 -2.44
N SER A 94 -5.12 -4.22 -1.46
CA SER A 94 -3.69 -4.43 -1.67
C SER A 94 -3.12 -5.49 -0.74
N TYR A 95 -2.10 -6.18 -1.24
CA TYR A 95 -1.39 -7.21 -0.52
C TYR A 95 0.11 -7.01 -0.74
N ASP A 96 0.87 -7.14 0.33
CA ASP A 96 2.34 -7.16 0.32
C ASP A 96 2.94 -5.89 -0.30
N ASN A 97 2.78 -4.75 0.39
CA ASN A 97 3.32 -3.49 -0.07
C ASN A 97 4.61 -3.13 0.64
N MET A 98 5.66 -2.94 -0.16
CA MET A 98 6.94 -2.43 0.31
C MET A 98 7.26 -1.12 -0.37
N GLY A 99 7.27 -0.03 0.40
CA GLY A 99 7.67 1.25 -0.16
C GLY A 99 8.23 2.27 0.81
N TYR A 100 8.75 3.38 0.27
CA TYR A 100 9.19 4.47 1.13
C TYR A 100 7.98 5.25 1.66
N ASN A 101 7.04 5.58 0.78
CA ASN A 101 5.72 6.11 1.15
C ASN A 101 4.63 5.20 0.58
N VAL A 102 3.70 4.78 1.43
CA VAL A 102 2.54 3.98 1.07
C VAL A 102 1.28 4.74 1.46
N PHE A 103 0.33 4.83 0.53
CA PHE A 103 -0.95 5.51 0.70
C PHE A 103 -2.07 4.58 0.26
N ASP A 104 -2.75 3.97 1.21
CA ASP A 104 -3.75 2.94 0.94
C ASP A 104 -5.14 3.41 1.36
N TYR A 105 -6.08 3.29 0.41
CA TYR A 105 -7.48 3.61 0.58
C TYR A 105 -8.32 2.38 0.31
N GLY A 106 -8.71 1.68 1.37
CA GLY A 106 -9.52 0.47 1.28
C GLY A 106 -9.08 -0.59 2.27
N VAL A 107 -8.66 -1.75 1.77
CA VAL A 107 -8.15 -2.85 2.58
C VAL A 107 -6.72 -3.16 2.19
N SER A 108 -5.80 -3.05 3.14
CA SER A 108 -4.39 -3.40 2.95
C SER A 108 -3.98 -4.57 3.85
N TYR A 109 -3.03 -5.36 3.37
CA TYR A 109 -2.40 -6.45 4.10
C TYR A 109 -0.89 -6.36 3.92
N ASP A 110 -0.15 -6.57 5.01
CA ASP A 110 1.31 -6.70 5.01
C ASP A 110 2.01 -5.46 4.41
N ASN A 111 1.90 -4.34 5.12
CA ASN A 111 2.49 -3.07 4.69
C ASN A 111 3.82 -2.80 5.40
N MET A 112 4.91 -2.72 4.63
CA MET A 112 6.23 -2.32 5.12
C MET A 112 6.64 -0.98 4.49
N SER A 113 6.75 0.06 5.31
CA SER A 113 7.15 1.37 4.78
C SER A 113 7.91 2.27 5.74
N TYR A 114 8.49 3.35 5.22
CA TYR A 114 8.99 4.41 6.09
C TYR A 114 7.84 5.30 6.58
N ASN A 115 6.95 5.72 5.67
CA ASN A 115 5.71 6.41 5.99
C ASN A 115 4.52 5.65 5.39
N LEU A 116 3.55 5.32 6.24
CA LEU A 116 2.29 4.70 5.85
C LEU A 116 1.13 5.63 6.18
N PHE A 117 0.22 5.81 5.23
CA PHE A 117 -1.04 6.52 5.41
C PHE A 117 -2.17 5.62 4.96
N GLU A 118 -3.07 5.29 5.88
CA GLU A 118 -4.15 4.35 5.61
C GLU A 118 -5.51 4.93 5.95
N TYR A 119 -6.45 4.66 5.06
CA TYR A 119 -7.87 4.91 5.26
C TYR A 119 -8.65 3.64 4.96
N GLY A 120 -9.18 3.01 6.02
CA GLY A 120 -10.00 1.81 5.89
C GLY A 120 -9.62 0.74 6.90
N VAL A 121 -9.27 -0.44 6.41
CA VAL A 121 -8.90 -1.59 7.23
C VAL A 121 -7.51 -2.05 6.84
N SER A 122 -6.64 -2.24 7.82
CA SER A 122 -5.27 -2.71 7.59
C SER A 122 -4.86 -3.79 8.56
N TYR A 123 -3.92 -4.62 8.10
CA TYR A 123 -3.38 -5.74 8.85
C TYR A 123 -1.86 -5.78 8.65
N ASP A 124 -1.13 -6.04 9.73
CA ASP A 124 0.31 -6.31 9.72
C ASP A 124 1.11 -5.12 9.16
N ASN A 125 0.99 -3.96 9.83
CA ASN A 125 1.67 -2.75 9.41
C ASN A 125 2.99 -2.55 10.14
N MET A 126 4.06 -2.35 9.37
CA MET A 126 5.39 -2.02 9.88
C MET A 126 5.92 -0.73 9.27
N GLY A 127 6.30 0.22 10.12
CA GLY A 127 6.96 1.41 9.60
C GLY A 127 7.46 2.41 10.62
N TYR A 128 8.08 3.48 10.13
CA TYR A 128 8.63 4.50 11.02
C TYR A 128 7.54 5.48 11.47
N ASN A 129 6.72 5.97 10.54
CA ASN A 129 5.53 6.79 10.84
C ASN A 129 4.29 6.14 10.24
N LEU A 130 3.33 5.79 11.08
CA LEU A 130 2.02 5.29 10.67
C LEU A 130 0.93 6.30 10.99
N PHE A 131 0.06 6.54 10.01
CA PHE A 131 -1.15 7.35 10.15
C PHE A 131 -2.34 6.53 9.69
N GLU A 132 -3.17 6.14 10.64
CA GLU A 132 -4.25 5.19 10.40
C GLU A 132 -5.60 5.84 10.71
N TYR A 133 -6.54 5.64 9.80
CA TYR A 133 -7.92 6.07 9.94
C TYR A 133 -8.84 4.90 9.65
N GLY A 134 -9.41 4.30 10.69
CA GLY A 134 -10.35 3.19 10.55
C GLY A 134 -10.08 2.07 11.53
N VAL A 135 -9.74 0.88 11.02
CA VAL A 135 -9.44 -0.28 11.87
C VAL A 135 -8.10 -0.85 11.46
N SER A 136 -7.20 -1.03 12.41
CA SER A 136 -5.88 -1.59 12.18
C SER A 136 -5.55 -2.70 13.17
N TYR A 137 -4.73 -3.64 12.70
CA TYR A 137 -4.33 -4.82 13.45
C TYR A 137 -2.83 -5.02 13.29
N ASP A 138 -2.16 -5.40 14.39
CA ASP A 138 -0.76 -5.80 14.39
C ASP A 138 0.18 -4.71 13.84
N ASN A 139 0.19 -3.58 14.52
CA ASN A 139 0.96 -2.41 14.10
C ASN A 139 2.29 -2.32 14.86
N MET A 140 3.38 -2.12 14.15
CA MET A 140 4.71 -1.96 14.72
C MET A 140 5.48 -0.79 14.13
N GLY A 141 6.17 -0.04 14.99
CA GLY A 141 6.99 1.05 14.50
C GLY A 141 7.55 2.01 15.52
N TYR A 142 7.81 3.23 15.06
CA TYR A 142 8.35 4.28 15.91
C TYR A 142 7.28 5.28 16.36
N ASN A 143 6.50 5.83 15.41
CA ASN A 143 5.38 6.73 15.68
C ASN A 143 4.08 6.17 15.09
N LEU A 144 3.04 6.08 15.91
CA LEU A 144 1.67 5.77 15.50
C LEU A 144 0.75 6.96 15.77
N PHE A 145 -0.04 7.33 14.77
CA PHE A 145 -1.20 8.21 14.90
C PHE A 145 -2.43 7.46 14.42
N ASP A 146 -3.25 7.01 15.34
CA ASP A 146 -4.46 6.22 15.03
C ASP A 146 -5.74 7.01 15.38
N TYR A 147 -6.66 7.01 14.42
CA TYR A 147 -8.01 7.53 14.55
C TYR A 147 -9.01 6.42 14.21
N GLY A 148 -9.36 5.63 15.22
CA GLY A 148 -10.35 4.57 15.05
C GLY A 148 -10.23 3.47 16.09
N VAL A 149 -10.05 2.25 15.61
CA VAL A 149 -9.87 1.07 16.46
C VAL A 149 -8.58 0.38 16.08
N SER A 150 -7.65 0.27 17.02
CA SER A 150 -6.40 -0.45 16.82
C SER A 150 -6.24 -1.60 17.80
N TYR A 151 -5.56 -2.65 17.33
CA TYR A 151 -5.23 -3.84 18.10
C TYR A 151 -3.74 -4.13 17.97
N ASP A 152 -3.13 -4.56 19.07
CA ASP A 152 -1.75 -5.06 19.10
C ASP A 152 -0.73 -4.03 18.59
N ASN A 153 -0.66 -2.87 19.25
CA ASN A 153 0.27 -1.80 18.87
C ASN A 153 1.60 -1.90 19.63
N MET A 154 2.72 -1.97 18.91
CA MET A 154 4.08 -1.89 19.47
C MET A 154 4.85 -0.68 18.91
N TYR A 155 4.90 0.40 19.69
CA TYR A 155 5.51 1.65 19.25
C TYR A 155 6.34 2.33 20.33
N TYR A 156 7.25 3.21 19.89
CA TYR A 156 7.90 4.12 20.82
C TYR A 156 6.94 5.24 21.23
N TYR A 157 6.26 5.85 20.26
CA TYR A 157 5.31 6.94 20.46
C TYR A 157 3.94 6.57 19.86
N VAL A 158 2.89 6.73 20.66
CA VAL A 158 1.50 6.49 20.23
C VAL A 158 0.63 7.68 20.55
N PHE A 159 -0.19 8.06 19.58
CA PHE A 159 -1.25 9.03 19.72
C PHE A 159 -2.55 8.46 19.15
N GLU A 160 -3.52 8.21 20.02
CA GLU A 160 -4.73 7.46 19.69
C GLU A 160 -5.99 8.28 19.97
N TYR A 161 -6.95 8.17 19.05
CA TYR A 161 -8.30 8.71 19.16
C TYR A 161 -9.30 7.61 18.83
N GLY A 162 -9.83 6.95 19.86
CA GLY A 162 -10.86 5.95 19.67
C GLY A 162 -10.78 4.80 20.66
N VAL A 163 -10.53 3.60 20.18
CA VAL A 163 -10.41 2.41 21.04
C VAL A 163 -9.14 1.67 20.71
N SER A 164 -8.31 1.39 21.70
CA SER A 164 -7.10 0.59 21.54
C SER A 164 -7.07 -0.61 22.47
N TYR A 165 -6.45 -1.67 21.97
CA TYR A 165 -6.27 -2.95 22.67
C TYR A 165 -4.80 -3.37 22.56
N ASP A 166 -4.26 -3.90 23.66
CA ASP A 166 -2.95 -4.56 23.70
C ASP A 166 -1.79 -3.66 23.24
N ASN A 167 -1.66 -2.50 23.89
CA ASN A 167 -0.60 -1.54 23.59
C ASN A 167 0.68 -1.86 24.37
N MET A 168 1.80 -2.06 23.68
CA MET A 168 3.14 -2.15 24.29
C MET A 168 4.01 -0.99 23.83
N CYS A 169 3.95 0.12 24.58
CA CYS A 169 4.42 1.42 24.09
C CYS A 169 5.24 2.20 25.11
N TYR A 170 6.18 3.04 24.65
CA TYR A 170 6.98 3.85 25.59
C TYR A 170 6.23 5.11 26.06
N ASP A 171 5.79 5.93 25.11
CA ASP A 171 5.02 7.16 25.34
C ASP A 171 3.65 7.05 24.64
N VAL A 172 2.56 7.13 25.42
CA VAL A 172 1.17 6.97 24.93
C VAL A 172 0.34 8.19 25.29
N PHE A 173 -0.35 8.73 24.30
CA PHE A 173 -1.39 9.74 24.46
C PHE A 173 -2.70 9.18 23.92
N ASP A 174 -3.62 8.85 24.83
CA ASP A 174 -4.90 8.24 24.47
C ASP A 174 -6.07 9.21 24.76
N TYR A 175 -6.91 9.39 23.75
CA TYR A 175 -8.18 10.10 23.81
C TYR A 175 -9.35 9.16 23.48
N GLY A 176 -9.58 8.16 24.34
CA GLY A 176 -10.68 7.23 24.10
C GLY A 176 -10.84 6.14 25.14
N VAL A 177 -10.77 4.89 24.69
CA VAL A 177 -10.84 3.73 25.58
C VAL A 177 -9.64 2.84 25.29
N CYS A 178 -8.77 2.66 26.28
CA CYS A 178 -7.64 1.73 26.18
C CYS A 178 -7.86 0.50 27.06
N TYR A 179 -7.51 -0.65 26.51
CA TYR A 179 -7.43 -1.92 27.20
C TYR A 179 -5.99 -2.45 27.13
N ASP A 180 -5.50 -2.99 28.24
CA ASP A 180 -4.24 -3.74 28.31
C ASP A 180 -3.02 -2.96 27.80
N ASN A 181 -2.87 -1.70 28.25
CA ASN A 181 -1.67 -0.91 27.93
C ASN A 181 -0.52 -1.21 28.90
N MET A 182 0.60 -1.66 28.35
CA MET A 182 1.89 -1.82 29.02
C MET A 182 2.84 -0.74 28.53
N GLY A 183 2.86 0.41 29.21
CA GLY A 183 3.70 1.52 28.80
C GLY A 183 4.20 2.41 29.91
N TYR A 184 5.33 3.09 29.67
CA TYR A 184 6.04 3.84 30.72
C TYR A 184 5.40 5.20 31.01
N ASN A 185 5.02 5.95 29.96
CA ASN A 185 4.40 7.26 30.10
C ASN A 185 3.03 7.30 29.42
N LEU A 186 2.00 6.98 30.18
CA LEU A 186 0.61 7.05 29.73
C LEU A 186 -0.05 8.38 30.11
N PHE A 187 -0.55 9.09 29.11
CA PHE A 187 -1.45 10.24 29.24
C PHE A 187 -2.83 9.86 28.69
N ASP A 188 -3.69 9.36 29.56
CA ASP A 188 -5.05 8.93 29.25
C ASP A 188 -6.09 10.03 29.57
N TYR A 189 -6.86 10.43 28.55
CA TYR A 189 -7.96 11.39 28.64
C TYR A 189 -9.34 10.73 28.46
N GLY A 190 -9.44 9.43 28.69
CA GLY A 190 -10.64 8.64 28.52
C GLY A 190 -10.82 7.58 29.61
N VAL A 191 -10.99 6.33 29.20
CA VAL A 191 -11.24 5.20 30.11
C VAL A 191 -10.19 4.11 29.88
N SER A 192 -9.46 3.76 30.93
CA SER A 192 -8.44 2.72 30.92
C SER A 192 -8.85 1.47 31.71
N TYR A 193 -8.52 0.30 31.15
CA TYR A 193 -8.68 -1.00 31.77
C TYR A 193 -7.37 -1.79 31.73
N ASP A 194 -6.98 -2.37 32.87
CA ASP A 194 -5.84 -3.30 32.97
C ASP A 194 -4.47 -2.72 32.53
N ASN A 195 -4.31 -1.39 32.62
CA ASN A 195 -3.05 -0.72 32.31
C ASN A 195 -1.97 -0.93 33.38
N MET A 196 -0.79 -1.35 32.94
CA MET A 196 0.41 -1.46 33.77
C MET A 196 1.39 -0.37 33.37
N CYS A 197 1.70 0.51 34.32
CA CYS A 197 2.74 1.54 34.20
C CYS A 197 4.03 1.13 34.94
#